data_AF-A0A8S0UH70-F1
#
_entry.id   AF-A0A8S0UH70-F1
#
_cell.length_a   1.000
_cell.length_b   1.000
_cell.length_c   1.000
_cell.angle_alpha   90.00
_cell.angle_beta   90.00
_cell.angle_gamma   90.00
#
_symmetry.space_group_name_H-M   'P 1'
#
loop_
_entity.id
_entity.type
_entity.pdbx_description
1 polymer ?
#
loop_
_entity_poly.entity_id
_entity_poly.type
_entity_poly.pdbx_seq_one_letter_code
_entity_poly.pdbx_strand_id
1 'polypeptide(L)'
;MIKSHEIRRTSLQLILPEVHASASQDISLDKWHSKCNFKVFTENITCATTKGGFFPMAEAKSAMRKPVFTKVDQLRPGTNGHNLVVKVVSANVVMQKGRPDGPQLRQMRIAECLVGDETGTIVFTARNDQVDLMKPEATIILRNAKIDMFKGSMRLAVDKWGRVEVTEPASFTVKEDNNLSLVEYELVNVVEEELL
;
A
#
# COMPACT_ATOMS: atom_id res chain seq x y z
N MET A 1 49.79 60.45 -14.66
CA MET A 1 48.84 60.69 -15.78
C MET A 1 48.08 59.39 -16.00
N ILE A 2 46.78 59.43 -15.72
CA ILE A 2 45.84 58.29 -15.65
C ILE A 2 45.47 57.84 -17.07
N LYS A 3 45.38 56.52 -17.30
CA LYS A 3 44.67 55.79 -18.39
C LYS A 3 45.11 54.32 -18.28
N SER A 4 44.31 53.26 -18.43
CA SER A 4 42.87 53.05 -18.55
C SER A 4 42.64 51.56 -18.30
N HIS A 5 41.43 51.24 -17.86
CA HIS A 5 40.86 49.90 -17.70
C HIS A 5 41.06 48.96 -18.89
N GLU A 6 41.27 47.68 -18.60
CA GLU A 6 40.76 46.59 -19.45
C GLU A 6 40.19 45.49 -18.54
N ILE A 7 38.86 45.35 -18.57
CA ILE A 7 38.07 44.27 -17.98
C ILE A 7 37.85 43.25 -19.09
N ARG A 8 38.30 41.99 -18.93
CA ARG A 8 37.80 40.89 -19.77
C ARG A 8 37.62 39.59 -19.00
N ARG A 9 36.33 39.26 -18.86
CA ARG A 9 35.65 37.95 -19.02
C ARG A 9 36.13 36.76 -18.18
N THR A 10 35.35 36.54 -17.13
CA THR A 10 34.67 35.29 -16.77
C THR A 10 34.83 34.10 -17.72
N SER A 11 35.27 32.95 -17.18
CA SER A 11 34.92 31.63 -17.70
C SER A 11 34.86 30.65 -16.52
N LEU A 12 33.64 30.36 -16.07
CA LEU A 12 33.32 29.23 -15.19
C LEU A 12 33.39 27.95 -16.03
N GLN A 13 34.28 27.03 -15.67
CA GLN A 13 34.34 25.71 -16.27
C GLN A 13 33.28 24.83 -15.61
N LEU A 14 32.14 24.64 -16.28
CA LEU A 14 31.16 23.61 -15.96
C LEU A 14 31.67 22.27 -16.51
N ILE A 15 31.73 21.25 -15.66
CA ILE A 15 31.96 19.86 -16.07
C ILE A 15 30.58 19.20 -16.16
N LEU A 16 30.16 18.87 -17.39
CA LEU A 16 29.06 17.97 -17.69
C LEU A 16 29.66 16.69 -18.31
N PRO A 17 29.21 15.48 -17.93
CA PRO A 17 29.59 14.26 -18.63
C PRO A 17 28.86 14.13 -19.97
N GLU A 18 29.63 13.77 -21.00
CA GLU A 18 29.17 13.50 -22.36
C GLU A 18 28.24 12.29 -22.43
N VAL A 19 27.06 12.53 -23.00
CA VAL A 19 26.15 11.52 -23.53
C VAL A 19 26.56 11.19 -24.96
N HIS A 20 27.03 9.96 -25.19
CA HIS A 20 27.11 9.42 -26.54
C HIS A 20 25.84 8.62 -26.85
N ALA A 21 25.03 9.21 -27.73
CA ALA A 21 23.92 8.57 -28.41
C ALA A 21 24.38 7.93 -29.73
N SER A 22 23.85 6.75 -30.03
CA SER A 22 23.66 6.22 -31.40
C SER A 22 22.43 5.30 -31.32
N ALA A 23 21.25 5.77 -31.73
CA ALA A 23 20.68 5.60 -33.09
C ALA A 23 20.64 4.12 -33.48
N SER A 24 19.53 3.39 -33.27
CA SER A 24 18.26 3.37 -34.04
C SER A 24 18.30 2.46 -35.27
N GLN A 25 17.14 1.81 -35.49
CA GLN A 25 16.69 0.93 -36.59
C GLN A 25 16.89 -0.58 -36.33
N ASP A 26 15.93 -1.48 -36.53
CA ASP A 26 14.51 -1.39 -36.87
C ASP A 26 13.88 -2.79 -36.69
N ILE A 27 12.59 -2.83 -36.34
CA ILE A 27 11.55 -3.80 -36.76
C ILE A 27 11.81 -5.31 -36.56
N SER A 28 11.05 -5.94 -35.65
CA SER A 28 10.28 -7.18 -35.90
C SER A 28 9.48 -7.59 -34.65
N LEU A 29 8.15 -7.54 -34.73
CA LEU A 29 7.29 -8.41 -33.93
C LEU A 29 7.72 -9.86 -34.24
N ASP A 30 8.29 -10.58 -33.26
CA ASP A 30 8.36 -12.07 -33.19
C ASP A 30 9.29 -12.54 -32.06
N LYS A 31 9.03 -12.10 -30.82
CA LYS A 31 9.63 -12.77 -29.65
C LYS A 31 8.77 -12.71 -28.39
N TRP A 32 7.47 -12.84 -28.60
CA TRP A 32 6.50 -13.16 -27.57
C TRP A 32 5.54 -14.19 -28.19
N HIS A 33 5.91 -15.47 -28.09
CA HIS A 33 5.06 -16.67 -28.03
C HIS A 33 5.85 -17.93 -28.42
N SER A 34 5.47 -19.05 -27.82
CA SER A 34 5.95 -20.44 -27.98
C SER A 34 7.29 -20.75 -27.30
N LYS A 35 7.35 -21.55 -26.23
CA LYS A 35 6.71 -22.87 -26.07
C LYS A 35 6.66 -23.28 -24.60
N CYS A 36 5.51 -23.11 -23.95
CA CYS A 36 5.04 -24.08 -22.96
C CYS A 36 3.71 -24.58 -23.49
N ASN A 37 3.82 -25.49 -24.46
CA ASN A 37 2.67 -26.09 -25.10
C ASN A 37 2.11 -27.15 -24.16
N PHE A 38 0.90 -26.86 -23.69
CA PHE A 38 -0.16 -27.79 -23.37
C PHE A 38 -0.05 -29.06 -24.22
N LYS A 39 0.27 -30.19 -23.57
CA LYS A 39 0.06 -31.51 -24.14
C LYS A 39 -0.86 -32.26 -23.18
N VAL A 40 -2.13 -32.28 -23.56
CA VAL A 40 -3.07 -33.33 -23.18
C VAL A 40 -2.41 -34.65 -23.58
N PHE A 41 -2.07 -35.46 -22.59
CA PHE A 41 -1.68 -36.84 -22.80
C PHE A 41 -2.75 -37.71 -22.15
N THR A 42 -3.84 -37.88 -22.88
CA THR A 42 -4.74 -39.02 -22.69
C THR A 42 -4.01 -40.24 -23.21
N GLU A 43 -3.37 -40.98 -22.32
CA GLU A 43 -3.09 -42.39 -22.56
C GLU A 43 -3.54 -43.19 -21.35
N ASN A 44 -4.50 -44.08 -21.63
CA ASN A 44 -5.00 -45.09 -20.72
C ASN A 44 -3.84 -46.03 -20.35
N ILE A 45 -3.30 -45.86 -19.14
CA ILE A 45 -2.47 -46.89 -18.54
C ILE A 45 -3.35 -47.69 -17.59
N THR A 46 -3.62 -48.90 -18.06
CA THR A 46 -4.25 -50.01 -17.36
C THR A 46 -3.67 -50.21 -15.96
N CYS A 47 -4.58 -50.42 -15.00
CA CYS A 47 -4.34 -50.92 -13.66
C CYS A 47 -3.42 -52.15 -13.68
N ALA A 48 -2.17 -51.97 -13.23
CA ALA A 48 -1.31 -53.06 -12.84
C ALA A 48 -1.24 -53.08 -11.30
N THR A 49 -1.89 -54.09 -10.74
CA THR A 49 -1.74 -54.49 -9.34
C THR A 49 -0.28 -54.83 -9.06
N THR A 50 0.41 -54.01 -8.27
CA THR A 50 1.63 -54.43 -7.57
C THR A 50 1.61 -53.93 -6.12
N LYS A 51 1.97 -54.87 -5.25
CA LYS A 51 1.78 -54.90 -3.80
C LYS A 51 2.61 -53.84 -3.07
N GLY A 52 2.03 -53.30 -2.00
CA GLY A 52 2.73 -52.84 -0.80
C GLY A 52 3.68 -51.64 -0.98
N GLY A 53 3.12 -50.42 -0.93
CA GLY A 53 3.88 -49.19 -0.80
C GLY A 53 3.10 -48.19 0.06
N PHE A 54 3.69 -47.75 1.16
CA PHE A 54 3.19 -46.66 2.00
C PHE A 54 3.37 -45.35 1.24
N PHE A 55 2.28 -44.81 0.67
CA PHE A 55 2.28 -43.49 0.04
C PHE A 55 2.05 -42.42 1.11
N PRO A 56 2.92 -41.41 1.25
CA PRO A 56 2.66 -40.28 2.12
C PRO A 56 1.49 -39.47 1.54
N MET A 57 0.47 -39.25 2.35
CA MET A 57 -0.69 -38.41 2.03
C MET A 57 -0.18 -37.00 1.73
N ALA A 58 -0.23 -36.58 0.47
CA ALA A 58 0.02 -35.19 0.11
C ALA A 58 -1.09 -34.34 0.74
N GLU A 59 -0.71 -33.50 1.72
CA GLU A 59 -1.62 -32.53 2.35
C GLU A 59 -2.23 -31.65 1.27
N ALA A 60 -3.53 -31.81 1.05
CA ALA A 60 -4.29 -30.91 0.20
C ALA A 60 -4.31 -29.53 0.85
N LYS A 61 -3.44 -28.62 0.36
CA LYS A 61 -3.47 -27.21 0.75
C LYS A 61 -4.87 -26.67 0.43
N SER A 62 -5.66 -26.43 1.47
CA SER A 62 -6.98 -25.82 1.34
C SER A 62 -6.84 -24.52 0.54
N ALA A 63 -7.57 -24.42 -0.57
CA ALA A 63 -7.58 -23.23 -1.39
C ALA A 63 -8.13 -22.06 -0.57
N MET A 64 -7.23 -21.19 -0.09
CA MET A 64 -7.63 -20.02 0.69
C MET A 64 -8.54 -19.13 -0.16
N ARG A 65 -9.63 -18.65 0.45
CA ARG A 65 -10.57 -17.73 -0.19
C ARG A 65 -9.80 -16.48 -0.65
N LYS A 66 -10.12 -15.99 -1.85
CA LYS A 66 -9.51 -14.78 -2.38
C LYS A 66 -9.80 -13.61 -1.45
N PRO A 67 -8.81 -12.75 -1.15
CA PRO A 67 -9.04 -11.56 -0.34
C PRO A 67 -10.02 -10.64 -1.06
N VAL A 68 -11.05 -10.19 -0.33
CA VAL A 68 -12.01 -9.19 -0.82
C VAL A 68 -11.51 -7.82 -0.41
N PHE A 69 -11.50 -6.91 -1.38
CA PHE A 69 -11.17 -5.51 -1.16
C PHE A 69 -12.43 -4.70 -0.95
N THR A 70 -12.48 -3.97 0.14
CA THR A 70 -13.57 -3.07 0.51
C THR A 70 -13.24 -1.66 0.01
N LYS A 71 -14.25 -0.79 -0.12
CA LYS A 71 -14.08 0.63 -0.45
C LYS A 71 -14.18 1.51 0.80
N VAL A 72 -13.63 2.71 0.76
CA VAL A 72 -13.62 3.63 1.91
C VAL A 72 -15.05 3.98 2.35
N ASP A 73 -15.97 4.26 1.42
CA ASP A 73 -17.38 4.60 1.72
C ASP A 73 -18.16 3.48 2.44
N GLN A 74 -17.73 2.23 2.31
CA GLN A 74 -18.39 1.08 2.94
C GLN A 74 -17.93 0.84 4.38
N LEU A 75 -16.98 1.65 4.88
CA LEU A 75 -16.48 1.52 6.24
C LEU A 75 -17.57 1.90 7.25
N ARG A 76 -17.58 1.19 8.37
CA ARG A 76 -18.52 1.37 9.47
C ARG A 76 -17.77 1.44 10.80
N PRO A 77 -18.21 2.27 11.76
CA PRO A 77 -17.68 2.27 13.12
C PRO A 77 -17.66 0.86 13.71
N GLY A 78 -16.58 0.49 14.43
CA GLY A 78 -16.47 -0.80 15.12
C GLY A 78 -16.19 -2.02 14.24
N THR A 79 -16.05 -1.85 12.92
CA THR A 79 -15.71 -2.94 12.00
C THR A 79 -14.19 -3.12 11.84
N ASN A 80 -13.76 -4.37 11.64
CA ASN A 80 -12.36 -4.78 11.59
C ASN A 80 -12.12 -5.74 10.41
N GLY A 81 -10.84 -5.92 10.03
CA GLY A 81 -10.44 -6.92 9.04
C GLY A 81 -10.57 -6.48 7.58
N HIS A 82 -10.59 -5.17 7.33
CA HIS A 82 -10.74 -4.62 5.99
C HIS A 82 -9.45 -4.73 5.19
N ASN A 83 -9.57 -5.03 3.90
CA ASN A 83 -8.48 -4.90 2.96
C ASN A 83 -8.81 -3.77 2.00
N LEU A 84 -7.97 -2.76 1.93
CA LEU A 84 -8.21 -1.54 1.15
C LEU A 84 -7.01 -1.25 0.26
N VAL A 85 -7.28 -0.66 -0.90
CA VAL A 85 -6.26 -0.04 -1.75
C VAL A 85 -6.53 1.45 -1.72
N VAL A 86 -5.58 2.22 -1.19
CA VAL A 86 -5.75 3.66 -0.99
C VAL A 86 -4.53 4.41 -1.48
N LYS A 87 -4.74 5.65 -1.88
CA LYS A 87 -3.68 6.60 -2.22
C LYS A 87 -3.51 7.58 -1.06
N VAL A 88 -2.26 7.89 -0.74
CA VAL A 88 -1.89 8.86 0.28
C VAL A 88 -1.94 10.26 -0.33
N VAL A 89 -2.76 11.14 0.22
CA VAL A 89 -2.86 12.55 -0.21
C VAL A 89 -1.86 13.40 0.58
N SER A 90 -1.86 13.26 1.90
CA SER A 90 -0.94 13.99 2.79
C SER A 90 -0.49 13.12 3.96
N ALA A 91 0.69 13.42 4.50
CA ALA A 91 1.26 12.72 5.64
C ALA A 91 1.84 13.73 6.64
N ASN A 92 1.23 13.83 7.82
CA ASN A 92 1.65 14.74 8.89
C ASN A 92 2.16 13.93 10.08
N VAL A 93 3.43 14.11 10.46
CA VAL A 93 4.00 13.46 11.65
C VAL A 93 3.58 14.25 12.89
N VAL A 94 2.70 13.66 13.71
CA VAL A 94 2.08 14.34 14.86
C VAL A 94 2.85 14.09 16.15
N MET A 95 3.43 12.89 16.31
CA MET A 95 4.20 12.57 17.51
C MET A 95 5.49 11.85 17.15
N GLN A 96 6.61 12.44 17.53
CA GLN A 96 7.91 11.78 17.52
C GLN A 96 8.50 11.89 18.92
N LYS A 97 8.14 10.95 19.80
CA LYS A 97 8.68 10.92 21.17
C LYS A 97 9.84 9.93 21.22
N GLY A 98 11.05 10.47 21.22
CA GLY A 98 12.29 9.72 21.41
C GLY A 98 13.09 10.26 22.58
N ARG A 99 13.65 9.38 23.41
CA ARG A 99 14.71 9.77 24.34
C ARG A 99 16.05 9.73 23.57
N PRO A 100 16.87 10.79 23.58
CA PRO A 100 18.12 10.84 22.82
C PRO A 100 19.07 9.67 23.13
N ASP A 101 19.10 9.22 24.40
CA ASP A 101 20.01 8.17 24.91
C ASP A 101 19.32 6.83 25.22
N GLY A 102 18.11 6.60 24.72
CA GLY A 102 17.36 5.37 24.98
C GLY A 102 17.45 4.35 23.83
N PRO A 103 17.35 3.03 24.09
CA PRO A 103 17.28 2.04 23.02
C PRO A 103 16.14 2.39 22.03
N GLN A 104 16.47 2.34 20.74
CA GLN A 104 15.63 2.72 19.59
C GLN A 104 14.22 2.09 19.61
N LEU A 105 14.08 0.97 20.33
CA LEU A 105 12.83 0.27 20.62
C LEU A 105 11.74 1.11 21.35
N ARG A 106 12.09 2.27 21.94
CA ARG A 106 11.13 3.17 22.61
C ARG A 106 10.82 4.46 21.87
N GLN A 107 11.27 4.61 20.62
CA GLN A 107 10.86 5.74 19.78
C GLN A 107 9.49 5.44 19.15
N MET A 108 8.43 5.99 19.74
CA MET A 108 7.09 5.91 19.15
C MET A 108 6.93 7.06 18.15
N ARG A 109 6.88 6.70 16.86
CA ARG A 109 6.56 7.63 15.77
C ARG A 109 5.11 7.41 15.35
N ILE A 110 4.32 8.48 15.36
CA ILE A 110 2.93 8.47 14.93
C ILE A 110 2.75 9.57 13.89
N ALA A 111 2.20 9.19 12.75
CA ALA A 111 1.77 10.13 11.72
C ALA A 111 0.28 9.98 11.46
N GLU A 112 -0.39 11.11 11.27
CA GLU A 112 -1.74 11.20 10.75
C GLU A 112 -1.63 11.47 9.26
N CYS A 113 -2.08 10.51 8.46
CA CYS A 113 -2.04 10.57 7.01
C CYS A 113 -3.46 10.66 6.47
N LEU A 114 -3.70 11.56 5.53
CA LEU A 114 -4.95 11.58 4.79
C LEU A 114 -4.82 10.59 3.63
N VAL A 115 -5.65 9.55 3.64
CA VAL A 115 -5.68 8.52 2.60
C VAL A 115 -7.06 8.41 2.01
N GLY A 116 -7.17 8.00 0.76
CA GLY A 116 -8.46 7.78 0.16
C GLY A 116 -8.43 6.97 -1.12
N ASP A 117 -9.61 6.66 -1.60
CA ASP A 117 -9.88 6.01 -2.87
C ASP A 117 -10.82 6.89 -3.70
N GLU A 118 -11.38 6.35 -4.78
CA GLU A 118 -12.34 7.08 -5.60
C GLU A 118 -13.68 7.36 -4.88
N THR A 119 -13.95 6.69 -3.75
CA THR A 119 -15.22 6.79 -3.02
C THR A 119 -15.17 7.82 -1.89
N GLY A 120 -14.02 7.96 -1.24
CA GLY A 120 -13.84 8.95 -0.19
C GLY A 120 -12.44 8.93 0.43
N THR A 121 -12.29 9.73 1.47
CA THR A 121 -11.06 9.87 2.25
C THR A 121 -11.30 9.58 3.72
N ILE A 122 -10.24 9.12 4.38
CA ILE A 122 -10.21 8.85 5.82
C ILE A 122 -8.82 9.12 6.36
N VAL A 123 -8.73 9.55 7.61
CA VAL A 123 -7.46 9.73 8.32
C VAL A 123 -6.95 8.36 8.77
N PHE A 124 -5.76 8.02 8.29
CA PHE A 124 -5.00 6.84 8.68
C PHE A 124 -3.96 7.19 9.74
N THR A 125 -3.91 6.40 10.81
CA THR A 125 -2.90 6.53 11.86
C THR A 125 -1.75 5.56 11.59
N ALA A 126 -0.66 6.07 11.02
CA ALA A 126 0.56 5.31 10.77
C ALA A 126 1.43 5.24 12.02
N ARG A 127 1.97 4.05 12.33
CA ARG A 127 2.85 3.84 13.49
C ARG A 127 4.23 3.34 13.09
N ASN A 128 5.25 3.86 13.77
CA ASN A 128 6.66 3.44 13.65
C ASN A 128 7.12 3.40 12.19
N ASP A 129 7.48 2.22 11.69
CA ASP A 129 8.05 2.01 10.36
C ASP A 129 7.02 2.24 9.24
N GLN A 130 5.73 2.21 9.57
CA GLN A 130 4.68 2.57 8.60
C GLN A 130 4.81 4.02 8.17
N VAL A 131 5.28 4.91 9.04
CA VAL A 131 5.44 6.34 8.73
C VAL A 131 6.39 6.55 7.54
N ASP A 132 7.43 5.72 7.43
CA ASP A 132 8.43 5.83 6.36
C ASP A 132 7.88 5.34 5.00
N LEU A 133 6.82 4.49 5.02
CA LEU A 133 6.12 4.01 3.82
C LEU A 133 5.08 5.01 3.30
N MET A 134 4.53 5.85 4.18
CA MET A 134 3.43 6.76 3.89
C MET A 134 3.92 8.06 3.22
N LYS A 135 4.45 7.93 2.01
CA LYS A 135 4.82 9.09 1.19
C LYS A 135 3.58 9.67 0.52
N PRO A 136 3.45 11.01 0.39
CA PRO A 136 2.38 11.62 -0.38
C PRO A 136 2.43 11.12 -1.82
N GLU A 137 1.27 11.01 -2.45
CA GLU A 137 1.05 10.45 -3.79
C GLU A 137 1.33 8.95 -3.97
N ALA A 138 1.78 8.24 -2.92
CA ALA A 138 1.98 6.79 -2.99
C ALA A 138 0.65 6.02 -2.92
N THR A 139 0.55 4.94 -3.69
CA THR A 139 -0.52 3.95 -3.54
C THR A 139 -0.08 2.83 -2.62
N ILE A 140 -0.94 2.51 -1.66
CA ILE A 140 -0.69 1.49 -0.65
C ILE A 140 -1.86 0.53 -0.55
N ILE A 141 -1.54 -0.71 -0.20
CA ILE A 141 -2.50 -1.74 0.17
C ILE A 141 -2.43 -1.92 1.68
N LEU A 142 -3.57 -1.74 2.33
CA LEU A 142 -3.76 -2.00 3.74
C LEU A 142 -4.45 -3.34 3.89
N ARG A 143 -3.79 -4.30 4.56
CA ARG A 143 -4.37 -5.61 4.87
C ARG A 143 -4.74 -5.72 6.34
N ASN A 144 -5.91 -6.29 6.62
CA ASN A 144 -6.45 -6.47 7.96
C ASN A 144 -6.45 -5.14 8.77
N ALA A 145 -6.94 -4.09 8.13
CA ALA A 145 -7.14 -2.78 8.74
C ALA A 145 -8.41 -2.79 9.62
N LYS A 146 -8.41 -1.93 10.62
CA LYS A 146 -9.52 -1.72 11.55
C LYS A 146 -9.93 -0.26 11.59
N ILE A 147 -11.18 -0.04 11.96
CA ILE A 147 -11.69 1.30 12.28
C ILE A 147 -11.51 1.54 13.76
N ASP A 148 -10.71 2.54 14.10
CA ASP A 148 -10.50 3.05 15.44
C ASP A 148 -11.38 4.28 15.65
N MET A 149 -12.17 4.28 16.72
CA MET A 149 -13.01 5.43 17.07
C MET A 149 -12.20 6.39 17.92
N PHE A 150 -11.97 7.60 17.41
CA PHE A 150 -11.22 8.63 18.11
C PHE A 150 -12.07 9.89 18.25
N LYS A 151 -12.45 10.21 19.49
CA LYS A 151 -13.25 11.42 19.83
C LYS A 151 -14.53 11.57 18.99
N GLY A 152 -15.25 10.48 18.75
CA GLY A 152 -16.48 10.48 17.95
C GLY A 152 -16.26 10.31 16.45
N SER A 153 -15.04 10.47 15.94
CA SER A 153 -14.73 10.30 14.51
C SER A 153 -14.05 8.97 14.22
N MET A 154 -14.28 8.45 13.01
CA MET A 154 -13.61 7.24 12.53
C MET A 154 -12.18 7.54 12.06
N ARG A 155 -11.23 6.68 12.44
CA ARG A 155 -9.86 6.66 11.94
C ARG A 155 -9.50 5.26 11.48
N LEU A 156 -8.69 5.18 10.44
CA LEU A 156 -8.17 3.91 9.93
C LEU A 156 -6.86 3.56 10.63
N ALA A 157 -6.72 2.33 11.09
CA ALA A 157 -5.49 1.82 11.69
C ALA A 157 -5.21 0.38 11.23
N VAL A 158 -3.95 -0.03 11.27
CA VAL A 158 -3.57 -1.43 10.98
C VAL A 158 -3.53 -2.22 12.27
N ASP A 159 -4.12 -3.41 12.26
CA ASP A 159 -4.08 -4.32 13.40
C ASP A 159 -2.69 -5.00 13.53
N LYS A 160 -2.42 -5.67 14.66
CA LYS A 160 -1.13 -6.32 14.92
C LYS A 160 -0.76 -7.43 13.92
N TRP A 161 -1.77 -8.07 13.31
CA TRP A 161 -1.58 -9.04 12.22
C TRP A 161 -1.69 -8.41 10.82
N GLY A 162 -2.07 -7.14 10.74
CA GLY A 162 -2.17 -6.41 9.49
C GLY A 162 -0.82 -5.99 8.94
N ARG A 163 -0.81 -5.66 7.66
CA ARG A 163 0.39 -5.26 6.92
C ARG A 163 0.06 -4.10 5.98
N VAL A 164 1.06 -3.26 5.76
CA VAL A 164 1.03 -2.17 4.77
C VAL A 164 1.99 -2.58 3.66
N GLU A 165 1.48 -2.66 2.45
CA GLU A 165 2.26 -2.94 1.25
C GLU A 165 2.22 -1.71 0.35
N VAL A 166 3.37 -1.27 -0.16
CA VAL A 166 3.42 -0.22 -1.17
C VAL A 166 3.32 -0.89 -2.54
N THR A 167 2.49 -0.35 -3.42
CA THR A 167 2.29 -0.90 -4.76
C THR A 167 2.60 0.12 -5.84
N GLU A 168 2.53 -0.33 -7.08
CA GLU A 168 2.55 0.56 -8.24
C GLU A 168 1.45 1.62 -8.12
N PRO A 169 1.71 2.84 -8.64
CA PRO A 169 0.76 3.94 -8.56
C PRO A 169 -0.51 3.57 -9.30
N ALA A 170 -1.63 3.51 -8.58
CA ALA A 170 -2.93 3.24 -9.19
C ALA A 170 -3.46 4.49 -9.88
N SER A 171 -4.16 4.31 -10.99
CA SER A 171 -4.64 5.40 -11.85
C SER A 171 -5.96 6.04 -11.40
N PHE A 172 -6.38 5.85 -10.15
CA PHE A 172 -7.63 6.43 -9.64
C PHE A 172 -7.39 7.80 -8.97
N THR A 173 -8.36 8.70 -9.15
CA THR A 173 -8.38 10.00 -8.50
C THR A 173 -9.08 9.88 -7.15
N VAL A 174 -8.44 10.37 -6.09
CA VAL A 174 -9.00 10.35 -4.74
C VAL A 174 -10.11 11.39 -4.61
N LYS A 175 -11.24 10.99 -4.02
CA LYS A 175 -12.35 11.91 -3.76
C LYS A 175 -12.21 12.54 -2.36
N GLU A 176 -11.58 13.70 -2.31
CA GLU A 176 -11.35 14.45 -1.06
C GLU A 176 -12.62 15.07 -0.48
N ASP A 177 -13.66 15.29 -1.29
CA ASP A 177 -14.93 15.88 -0.85
C ASP A 177 -15.68 15.03 0.20
N ASN A 178 -15.51 13.71 0.15
CA ASN A 178 -16.19 12.78 1.05
C ASN A 178 -15.23 12.26 2.11
N ASN A 179 -15.02 13.04 3.17
CA ASN A 179 -14.11 12.70 4.26
C ASN A 179 -14.84 12.09 5.45
N LEU A 180 -14.65 10.78 5.66
CA LEU A 180 -15.30 10.02 6.73
C LEU A 180 -14.76 10.33 8.13
N SER A 181 -13.56 10.92 8.23
CA SER A 181 -12.98 11.32 9.51
C SER A 181 -13.51 12.65 10.04
N LEU A 182 -14.25 13.41 9.23
CA LEU A 182 -14.98 14.60 9.68
C LEU A 182 -16.37 14.26 10.22
N VAL A 183 -16.88 13.06 9.90
CA VAL A 183 -18.17 12.60 10.37
C VAL A 183 -18.06 12.19 11.84
N GLU A 184 -18.92 12.78 12.66
CA GLU A 184 -19.04 12.47 14.08
C GLU A 184 -20.15 11.43 14.28
N TYR A 185 -19.85 10.40 15.06
CA TYR A 185 -20.77 9.33 15.43
C TYR A 185 -21.01 9.36 16.94
N GLU A 186 -22.28 9.27 17.30
CA GLU A 186 -22.70 9.09 18.68
C GLU A 186 -23.07 7.63 18.94
N LEU A 187 -22.69 7.14 20.12
CA LEU A 187 -23.05 5.80 20.55
C LEU A 187 -24.48 5.83 21.09
N VAL A 188 -25.42 5.31 20.29
CA VAL A 188 -26.81 5.14 20.71
C VAL A 188 -26.95 3.79 21.40
N ASN A 189 -27.10 3.80 22.72
CA ASN A 189 -27.51 2.62 23.47
C ASN A 189 -29.02 2.43 23.25
N VAL A 190 -29.38 1.45 22.41
CA VAL A 190 -30.77 1.02 22.32
C VAL A 190 -31.06 0.24 23.61
N VAL A 191 -31.60 0.92 24.61
CA VAL A 191 -32.22 0.24 25.74
C VAL A 191 -33.53 -0.31 25.18
N GLU A 192 -33.56 -1.62 24.91
CA GLU A 192 -34.82 -2.31 24.70
C GLU A 192 -35.60 -2.14 26.01
N GLU A 193 -36.58 -1.23 26.01
CA GLU A 193 -37.62 -1.22 27.02
C GLU A 193 -38.32 -2.58 26.91
N GLU A 194 -37.91 -3.51 27.78
CA GLU A 194 -38.66 -4.73 28.08
C GLU A 194 -40.07 -4.28 28.47
N LEU A 195 -40.99 -4.46 27.52
CA LEU A 195 -42.42 -4.33 27.77
C LEU A 195 -42.80 -5.37 28.84
N LEU A 196 -43.24 -4.84 29.98
CA LEU A 196 -43.84 -5.56 31.10
C LEU A 196 -45.04 -6.43 30.68
#